data_AF-A0A0P9NRL0-F1
#
_entry.id   AF-A0A0P9NRL0-F1
#
_cell.length_a   1.000
_cell.length_b   1.000
_cell.length_c   1.000
_cell.angle_alpha   90.00
_cell.angle_beta   90.00
_cell.angle_gamma   90.00
#
_symmetry.space_group_name_H-M   'P 1'
#
loop_
_entity.id
_entity.type
_entity.pdbx_description
1 polymer ?
#
loop_
_entity_poly.entity_id
_entity_poly.type
_entity_poly.pdbx_seq_one_letter_code
_entity_poly.pdbx_strand_id
1 'polypeptide(L)' 'MTVRARASDGPVSVEVSNHGLSRGFDIVELHVNGQSIIPLREGEFATKEEAIAAGLKRGHAAIKADNIPLGKV' A
#
# COMPACT_ATOMS: atom_id res chain seq x y z
N MET A 1 -20.55 1.94 6.38
CA MET A 1 -19.46 2.10 7.37
C MET A 1 -18.15 2.09 6.61
N THR A 2 -17.40 3.19 6.65
CA THR A 2 -16.07 3.27 6.02
C THR A 2 -15.06 2.62 6.94
N VAL A 3 -14.29 1.69 6.40
CA VAL A 3 -13.15 1.04 7.05
C VAL A 3 -11.88 1.63 6.45
N ARG A 4 -10.97 2.04 7.32
CA ARG A 4 -9.59 2.39 6.98
C ARG A 4 -8.66 1.56 7.85
N ALA A 5 -7.61 1.04 7.24
CA ALA A 5 -6.61 0.27 7.96
C ALA A 5 -5.23 0.61 7.40
N ARG A 6 -4.28 0.78 8.31
CA ARG A 6 -2.90 1.05 7.97
C ARG A 6 -2.02 -0.07 8.49
N ALA A 7 -1.06 -0.45 7.67
CA ALA A 7 0.00 -1.38 8.04
C ALA A 7 1.36 -0.81 7.61
N SER A 8 2.41 -1.27 8.27
CA SER A 8 3.77 -0.87 7.97
C SER A 8 4.72 -2.02 8.22
N ASP A 9 5.66 -2.20 7.31
CA ASP A 9 6.71 -3.20 7.36
C ASP A 9 8.03 -2.55 6.95
N GLY A 10 8.85 -2.22 7.95
CA GLY A 10 10.11 -1.49 7.79
C GLY A 10 9.95 -0.18 7.00
N PRO A 11 10.60 -0.03 5.83
CA PRO A 11 10.53 1.18 5.01
C PRO A 11 9.21 1.34 4.24
N VAL A 12 8.32 0.35 4.27
CA VAL A 12 7.04 0.35 3.54
C VAL A 12 5.88 0.63 4.48
N SER A 13 4.98 1.54 4.12
CA SER A 13 3.69 1.74 4.80
C SER A 13 2.56 1.73 3.79
N VAL A 14 1.43 1.12 4.14
CA VAL A 14 0.27 0.93 3.28
C VAL A 14 -0.96 1.37 4.05
N GLU A 15 -1.80 2.19 3.43
CA GLU A 15 -3.15 2.47 3.91
C GLU A 15 -4.16 1.89 2.92
N VAL A 16 -5.15 1.19 3.46
CA VAL A 16 -6.26 0.62 2.70
C VAL A 16 -7.60 1.15 3.18
N SER A 17 -8.55 1.32 2.25
CA SER A 17 -9.90 1.75 2.54
C SER A 17 -10.94 1.09 1.65
N ASN A 18 -12.17 0.93 2.16
CA ASN A 18 -13.33 0.57 1.35
C ASN A 18 -14.23 1.78 1.03
N HIS A 19 -13.73 3.01 1.23
CA HIS A 19 -14.51 4.22 1.01
C HIS A 19 -14.95 4.33 -0.46
N GLY A 20 -16.24 4.53 -0.69
CA GLY A 20 -16.80 4.63 -2.06
C GLY A 20 -16.95 3.29 -2.78
N LEU A 21 -16.49 2.18 -2.20
CA LEU A 21 -16.60 0.85 -2.79
C LEU A 21 -17.90 0.15 -2.36
N SER A 22 -18.57 -0.48 -3.33
CA SER A 22 -19.71 -1.36 -3.05
C SER A 22 -19.28 -2.69 -2.40
N ARG A 23 -18.04 -3.12 -2.64
CA ARG A 23 -17.39 -4.31 -2.06
C ARG A 23 -15.87 -4.16 -2.14
N GLY A 24 -15.16 -4.87 -1.26
CA GLY A 24 -13.69 -4.94 -1.31
C GLY A 24 -12.97 -3.78 -0.62
N PHE A 25 -11.67 -3.71 -0.87
CA PHE A 25 -10.73 -2.74 -0.29
C PHE A 25 -9.73 -2.28 -1.34
N ASP A 26 -9.35 -1.01 -1.23
CA ASP A 26 -8.32 -0.37 -2.02
C ASP A 26 -7.13 0.05 -1.22
N ILE A 27 -5.97 0.06 -1.86
CA ILE A 27 -4.79 0.73 -1.33
C ILE A 27 -4.92 2.20 -1.72
N VAL A 28 -5.15 3.06 -0.73
CA VAL A 28 -5.30 4.50 -0.94
C VAL A 28 -3.97 5.24 -0.80
N GLU A 29 -3.05 4.70 0.01
CA GLU A 29 -1.69 5.23 0.13
C GLU A 29 -0.69 4.07 0.21
N LEU A 30 0.42 4.23 -0.50
CA LEU A 30 1.59 3.38 -0.38
C LEU A 30 2.80 4.28 -0.22
N HIS A 31 3.50 4.19 0.89
CA HIS A 31 4.73 4.90 1.16
C HIS A 31 5.88 3.91 1.16
N VAL A 32 6.96 4.27 0.47
CA VAL A 32 8.20 3.51 0.43
C VAL A 32 9.34 4.46 0.69
N ASN A 33 10.10 4.23 1.76
CA ASN A 33 11.24 5.05 2.16
C ASN A 33 10.91 6.55 2.26
N GLY A 34 9.71 6.88 2.77
CA GLY A 34 9.21 8.25 2.89
C GLY A 34 8.65 8.85 1.60
N GLN A 35 8.72 8.16 0.46
CA GLN A 35 8.09 8.59 -0.79
C GLN A 35 6.72 7.94 -0.97
N SER A 36 5.70 8.75 -1.23
CA SER A 36 4.38 8.25 -1.63
C SER A 36 4.43 7.74 -3.06
N ILE A 37 4.08 6.47 -3.24
CA ILE A 37 3.81 5.85 -4.52
C ILE A 37 2.29 5.81 -4.67
N ILE A 38 1.76 6.52 -5.66
CA ILE A 38 0.31 6.56 -5.89
C ILE A 38 -0.14 5.19 -6.41
N PRO A 39 -1.00 4.46 -5.68
CA PRO A 39 -1.56 3.21 -6.15
C PRO A 39 -2.62 3.52 -7.22
N LEU A 40 -2.45 3.01 -8.43
CA LEU A 40 -3.25 3.39 -9.61
C LEU A 40 -4.58 2.63 -9.76
N ARG A 41 -5.04 1.81 -8.81
CA ARG A 41 -6.23 0.98 -9.00
C ARG A 41 -7.20 0.98 -7.83
N GLU A 42 -8.42 1.39 -8.15
CA GLU A 42 -9.65 1.20 -7.39
C GLU A 42 -10.18 -0.25 -7.54
N GLY A 43 -10.79 -0.78 -6.49
CA GLY A 43 -11.48 -2.07 -6.35
C GLY A 43 -10.68 -3.39 -6.32
N GLU A 44 -9.35 -3.44 -6.17
CA GLU A 44 -8.61 -4.69 -6.50
C GLU A 44 -8.62 -5.83 -5.47
N PHE A 45 -9.09 -5.63 -4.23
CA PHE A 45 -8.97 -6.68 -3.20
C PHE A 45 -10.29 -7.04 -2.54
N ALA A 46 -10.53 -8.34 -2.35
CA ALA A 46 -11.76 -8.84 -1.73
C ALA A 46 -11.77 -8.57 -0.22
N THR A 47 -10.59 -8.56 0.41
CA THR A 47 -10.43 -8.39 1.86
C THR A 47 -9.37 -7.35 2.21
N LYS A 48 -9.46 -6.82 3.43
CA LYS A 48 -8.50 -5.84 3.99
C LYS A 48 -7.10 -6.45 4.09
N GLU A 49 -7.00 -7.69 4.56
CA GLU A 49 -5.75 -8.42 4.74
C GLU A 49 -5.04 -8.64 3.39
N GLU A 50 -5.80 -8.98 2.36
CA GLU A 50 -5.28 -9.13 1.00
C GLU A 50 -4.77 -7.80 0.43
N ALA A 51 -5.52 -6.72 0.61
CA ALA A 51 -5.12 -5.38 0.19
C ALA A 51 -3.81 -4.94 0.85
N ILE A 52 -3.69 -5.18 2.16
CA ILE A 52 -2.47 -4.87 2.92
C ILE A 52 -1.30 -5.71 2.43
N ALA A 53 -1.46 -7.03 2.31
CA ALA A 53 -0.40 -7.93 1.87
C ALA A 53 0.09 -7.57 0.45
N ALA A 54 -0.84 -7.23 -0.44
CA ALA A 54 -0.51 -6.79 -1.79
C ALA A 54 0.22 -5.43 -1.79
N GLY A 55 -0.22 -4.47 -0.97
CA GLY A 55 0.45 -3.18 -0.82
C GLY A 55 1.89 -3.33 -0.29
N LEU A 56 2.09 -4.17 0.72
CA LEU A 56 3.42 -4.44 1.27
C LEU A 56 4.32 -5.10 0.22
N LYS A 57 3.80 -6.11 -0.49
CA LYS A 57 4.52 -6.77 -1.58
C LYS A 57 4.89 -5.80 -2.70
N ARG A 58 3.98 -4.90 -3.09
CA ARG A 58 4.24 -3.85 -4.09
C ARG A 58 5.31 -2.87 -3.61
N GLY A 59 5.24 -2.42 -2.36
CA GLY A 59 6.24 -1.52 -1.79
C GLY A 59 7.63 -2.14 -1.72
N HIS A 60 7.74 -3.39 -1.26
CA HIS A 60 9.02 -4.13 -1.26
C HIS A 60 9.55 -4.37 -2.67
N ALA A 61 8.66 -4.66 -3.63
CA ALA A 61 9.05 -4.80 -5.03
C ALA A 61 9.55 -3.47 -5.63
N ALA A 62 8.94 -2.34 -5.27
CA ALA A 62 9.39 -1.01 -5.69
C ALA A 62 10.80 -0.69 -5.15
N ILE A 63 11.08 -0.99 -3.87
CA ILE A 63 12.44 -0.86 -3.31
C ILE A 63 13.45 -1.65 -4.15
N LYS A 64 13.09 -2.88 -4.51
CA LYS A 64 13.97 -3.78 -5.27
C LYS A 64 14.14 -3.36 -6.74
N ALA A 65 13.09 -2.85 -7.38
CA ALA A 65 13.09 -2.50 -8.80
C ALA A 65 13.74 -1.15 -9.08
N ASP A 66 13.49 -0.14 -8.24
CA ASP A 66 14.01 1.21 -8.43
C ASP A 66 15.41 1.42 -7.84
N ASN A 67 15.98 0.38 -7.20
CA ASN A 67 17.27 0.49 -6.50
C ASN A 67 17.29 1.70 -5.54
N ILE A 68 16.12 2.04 -4.97
CA ILE A 68 15.93 3.21 -4.11
C ILE A 68 16.90 3.03 -2.94
N PRO A 69 17.96 3.84 -2.84
CA PRO A 69 18.97 3.63 -1.82
C PRO A 69 18.29 3.73 -0.45
N LEU A 70 18.38 2.66 0.33
CA LEU A 70 18.06 2.63 1.77
C LEU A 70 19.11 3.49 2.49
N GLY A 71 18.96 4.81 2.38
CA GLY A 71 19.84 5.79 3.01
C GLY A 71 21.27 5.78 2.48
N LYS A 72 21.64 6.82 1.72
CA LYS A 72 22.95 7.42 1.98
C LYS A 72 22.71 8.52 3.01
N VAL A 73 22.89 8.18 4.28
CA VAL A 73 23.39 9.13 5.30
C VAL A 73 24.90 9.19 5.19
#